data_AF-A0A2P8F815-F1
#
_entry.id   AF-A0A2P8F815-F1
#
_cell.length_a   1.000
_cell.length_b   1.000
_cell.length_c   1.000
_cell.angle_alpha   90.00
_cell.angle_beta   90.00
_cell.angle_gamma   90.00
#
_symmetry.space_group_name_H-M   'P 1'
#
loop_
_entity.id
_entity.type
_entity.pdbx_description
1 polymer ?
#
loop_
_entity_poly.entity_id
_entity_poly.type
_entity_poly.pdbx_seq_one_letter_code
_entity_poly.pdbx_strand_id
1 'polypeptide(L)'
;MRYASFLACALVAIATTKPTELVAQEAFDCDWPARAEAIVEPWSENTRTFANGEVRLALLDTIEPAAAAFHILILSPPYDEVGGRQCKTLSLAEGIGFAGVDFGQLQAGYDPAVGLVFDVSAGEYDTGSGTTGMQHLRFTLNQATGEIRAFWP
;
A
#
# COMPACT_ATOMS: atom_id res chain seq x y z
N MET A 1 -23.23 15.38 70.98
CA MET A 1 -24.26 15.58 69.93
C MET A 1 -23.57 15.53 68.57
N ARG A 2 -24.10 14.72 67.67
CA ARG A 2 -23.59 14.34 66.33
C ARG A 2 -23.74 15.50 65.32
N TYR A 3 -22.79 15.69 64.39
CA TYR A 3 -22.98 16.14 62.98
C TYR A 3 -21.63 15.89 62.25
N ALA A 4 -21.41 14.77 61.56
CA ALA A 4 -21.81 14.40 60.19
C ALA A 4 -20.91 15.02 59.09
N SER A 5 -20.16 14.13 58.43
CA SER A 5 -19.36 14.27 57.19
C SER A 5 -20.08 15.01 56.06
N PHE A 6 -19.32 15.53 55.08
CA PHE A 6 -19.49 15.18 53.65
C PHE A 6 -18.22 15.56 52.86
N LEU A 7 -17.39 14.55 52.55
CA LEU A 7 -16.32 14.63 51.56
C LEU A 7 -16.96 14.31 50.19
N ALA A 8 -17.06 15.30 49.30
CA ALA A 8 -17.55 15.09 47.95
C ALA A 8 -16.37 14.69 47.05
N CYS A 9 -16.26 13.40 46.74
CA CYS A 9 -15.30 12.85 45.79
C CYS A 9 -15.88 13.00 44.38
N ALA A 10 -15.41 13.98 43.61
CA ALA A 10 -15.80 14.17 42.23
C ALA A 10 -15.08 13.14 41.35
N LEU A 11 -15.82 12.15 40.85
CA LEU A 11 -15.37 11.21 39.82
C LEU A 11 -15.27 11.96 38.48
N VAL A 12 -14.04 12.14 37.99
CA VAL A 12 -13.77 12.59 36.61
C VAL A 12 -13.84 11.37 35.70
N ALA A 13 -14.85 11.32 34.84
CA ALA A 13 -14.97 10.29 33.81
C ALA A 13 -13.97 10.58 32.69
N ILE A 14 -12.92 9.76 32.59
CA ILE A 14 -11.95 9.80 31.48
C ILE A 14 -12.61 9.14 30.27
N ALA A 15 -13.04 9.94 29.29
CA ALA A 15 -13.52 9.44 28.01
C ALA A 15 -12.34 8.79 27.26
N THR A 16 -12.33 7.47 27.15
CA THR A 16 -11.36 6.73 26.36
C THR A 16 -11.69 6.89 24.88
N THR A 17 -11.12 7.89 24.23
CA THR A 17 -11.07 7.96 22.76
C THR A 17 -10.17 6.82 22.29
N LYS A 18 -10.76 5.75 21.75
CA LYS A 18 -9.98 4.73 21.04
C LYS A 18 -9.34 5.40 19.83
N PRO A 19 -8.01 5.34 19.65
CA PRO A 19 -7.40 5.77 18.39
C PRO A 19 -7.97 4.89 17.29
N THR A 20 -8.59 5.52 16.29
CA THR A 20 -8.88 4.86 15.03
C THR A 20 -7.54 4.65 14.35
N GLU A 21 -7.03 3.42 14.36
CA GLU A 21 -5.91 3.06 13.49
C GLU A 21 -6.40 3.29 12.06
N LEU A 22 -5.82 4.29 11.40
CA LEU A 22 -5.97 4.47 9.97
C LEU A 22 -5.40 3.19 9.36
N VAL A 23 -6.25 2.32 8.81
CA VAL A 23 -5.79 1.12 8.12
C VAL A 23 -5.08 1.62 6.87
N ALA A 24 -3.76 1.77 6.96
CA ALA A 24 -2.92 1.96 5.80
C ALA A 24 -3.19 0.75 4.89
N GLN A 25 -3.50 1.01 3.62
CA GLN A 25 -3.75 -0.07 2.68
C GLN A 25 -2.49 -0.95 2.63
N GLU A 26 -2.69 -2.24 2.87
CA GLU A 26 -1.58 -3.19 3.03
C GLU A 26 -1.10 -3.63 1.65
N ALA A 27 0.23 -3.78 1.53
CA ALA A 27 0.80 -4.55 0.44
C ALA A 27 0.70 -6.03 0.82
N PHE A 28 0.12 -6.83 -0.07
CA PHE A 28 -0.13 -8.25 0.16
C PHE A 28 1.11 -9.06 -0.17
N ASP A 29 1.29 -10.23 0.44
CA ASP A 29 2.31 -11.17 0.00
C ASP A 29 2.12 -11.51 -1.48
N CYS A 30 3.23 -11.72 -2.17
CA CYS A 30 3.16 -12.25 -3.52
C CYS A 30 2.53 -13.64 -3.51
N ASP A 31 1.49 -13.79 -4.33
CA ASP A 31 0.85 -15.07 -4.61
C ASP A 31 0.56 -15.14 -6.12
N TRP A 32 -0.66 -15.51 -6.52
CA TRP A 32 -1.01 -15.77 -7.92
C TRP A 32 -0.84 -14.57 -8.88
N PRO A 33 -1.02 -13.28 -8.50
CA PRO A 33 -0.83 -12.17 -9.45
C PRO A 33 0.64 -11.98 -9.83
N ALA A 34 1.56 -12.35 -8.93
CA ALA A 34 3.00 -12.10 -9.04
C ALA A 34 3.71 -13.11 -9.96
N ARG A 35 3.25 -13.22 -11.21
CA ARG A 35 3.75 -14.13 -12.23
C ARG A 35 4.39 -13.37 -13.39
N ALA A 36 5.40 -13.96 -14.00
CA ALA A 36 6.15 -13.32 -15.09
C ALA A 36 5.25 -12.97 -16.28
N GLU A 37 4.26 -13.81 -16.62
CA GLU A 37 3.34 -13.52 -17.72
C GLU A 37 2.39 -12.34 -17.47
N ALA A 38 2.24 -11.91 -16.21
CA ALA A 38 1.40 -10.77 -15.87
C ALA A 38 2.16 -9.45 -16.01
N ILE A 39 3.48 -9.44 -16.17
CA ILE A 39 4.23 -8.19 -16.34
C ILE A 39 3.82 -7.54 -17.66
N VAL A 40 3.35 -6.29 -17.58
CA VAL A 40 2.86 -5.56 -18.76
C VAL A 40 3.99 -5.31 -19.76
N GLU A 41 3.71 -5.58 -21.04
CA GLU A 41 4.63 -5.31 -22.13
C GLU A 41 4.58 -3.82 -22.59
N PRO A 42 5.70 -3.22 -23.00
CA PRO A 42 7.06 -3.77 -22.96
C PRO A 42 7.62 -3.71 -21.53
N TRP A 43 8.33 -4.76 -21.11
CA TRP A 43 8.89 -4.83 -19.75
C TRP A 43 9.81 -3.65 -19.40
N SER A 44 10.54 -3.11 -20.38
CA SER A 44 11.44 -1.96 -20.19
C SER A 44 10.71 -0.67 -19.80
N GLU A 45 9.42 -0.54 -20.11
CA GLU A 45 8.60 0.63 -19.77
C GLU A 45 7.77 0.40 -18.50
N ASN A 46 7.45 -0.87 -18.20
CA ASN A 46 6.60 -1.26 -17.08
C ASN A 46 7.36 -1.93 -15.92
N THR A 47 8.69 -1.86 -15.93
CA THR A 47 9.55 -2.29 -14.82
C THR A 47 10.59 -1.21 -14.54
N ARG A 48 10.71 -0.82 -13.27
CA ARG A 48 11.68 0.19 -12.83
C ARG A 48 12.43 -0.27 -11.59
N THR A 49 13.69 0.14 -11.49
CA THR A 49 14.54 -0.17 -10.33
C THR A 49 14.91 1.11 -9.59
N PHE A 50 15.06 0.97 -8.28
CA PHE A 50 15.37 2.06 -7.35
C PHE A 50 16.44 1.60 -6.36
N ALA A 51 17.01 2.55 -5.63
CA ALA A 51 18.04 2.27 -4.61
C ALA A 51 19.16 1.34 -5.13
N ASN A 52 19.79 1.73 -6.25
CA ASN A 52 20.87 0.97 -6.90
C ASN A 52 20.50 -0.47 -7.32
N GLY A 53 19.22 -0.75 -7.59
CA GLY A 53 18.76 -2.06 -8.08
C GLY A 53 18.21 -3.00 -7.00
N GLU A 54 18.24 -2.56 -5.74
CA GLU A 54 17.74 -3.31 -4.60
C GLU A 54 16.22 -3.39 -4.61
N VAL A 55 15.55 -2.32 -5.04
CA VAL A 55 14.09 -2.25 -5.15
C VAL A 55 13.69 -2.32 -6.62
N ARG A 56 12.72 -3.17 -6.95
CA ARG A 56 12.11 -3.25 -8.28
C ARG A 56 10.61 -3.16 -8.17
N LEU A 57 10.04 -2.28 -8.98
CA LEU A 57 8.61 -2.20 -9.20
C LEU A 57 8.29 -2.69 -10.61
N ALA A 58 7.20 -3.43 -10.76
CA ALA A 58 6.67 -3.77 -12.08
C ALA A 58 5.15 -3.65 -12.09
N LEU A 59 4.58 -3.16 -13.20
CA LEU A 59 3.14 -3.20 -13.41
C LEU A 59 2.74 -4.61 -13.86
N LEU A 60 1.71 -5.14 -13.21
CA LEU A 60 1.10 -6.41 -13.53
C LEU A 60 -0.30 -6.18 -14.11
N ASP A 61 -0.69 -6.98 -15.09
CA ASP A 61 -2.04 -7.09 -15.64
C ASP A 61 -2.45 -8.57 -15.60
N THR A 62 -3.41 -8.90 -14.74
CA THR A 62 -3.93 -10.27 -14.60
C THR A 62 -5.02 -10.61 -15.60
N ILE A 63 -5.39 -9.68 -16.50
CA ILE A 63 -6.48 -9.72 -17.48
C ILE A 63 -7.87 -9.69 -16.82
N GLU A 64 -8.07 -10.52 -15.80
CA GLU A 64 -9.29 -10.60 -15.02
C GLU A 64 -9.02 -10.42 -13.52
N PRO A 65 -9.96 -9.84 -12.76
CA PRO A 65 -11.21 -9.23 -13.24
C PRO A 65 -10.94 -7.96 -14.07
N ALA A 66 -11.60 -7.79 -15.22
CA ALA A 66 -11.30 -6.67 -16.14
C ALA A 66 -11.39 -5.28 -15.50
N ALA A 67 -12.24 -5.11 -14.48
CA ALA A 67 -12.41 -3.87 -13.73
C ALA A 67 -11.36 -3.65 -12.61
N ALA A 68 -10.48 -4.62 -12.37
CA ALA A 68 -9.52 -4.63 -11.27
C ALA A 68 -8.32 -5.56 -11.56
N ALA A 69 -7.81 -5.53 -12.80
CA ALA A 69 -6.77 -6.44 -13.28
C ALA A 69 -5.33 -5.97 -12.96
N PHE A 70 -5.15 -4.70 -12.61
CA PHE A 70 -3.80 -4.13 -12.49
C PHE A 70 -3.26 -4.20 -11.06
N HIS A 71 -2.03 -4.65 -10.91
CA HIS A 71 -1.34 -4.69 -9.61
C HIS A 71 0.07 -4.13 -9.74
N ILE A 72 0.67 -3.66 -8.65
CA ILE A 72 2.09 -3.28 -8.65
C ILE A 72 2.88 -4.34 -7.89
N LEU A 73 3.77 -5.05 -8.59
CA LEU A 73 4.77 -5.93 -7.96
C LEU A 73 5.82 -5.08 -7.26
N ILE A 74 6.17 -5.45 -6.04
CA ILE A 74 7.24 -4.83 -5.25
C ILE A 74 8.22 -5.93 -4.83
N LEU A 75 9.42 -5.90 -5.40
CA LEU A 75 10.56 -6.69 -4.91
C LEU A 75 11.50 -5.75 -4.17
N SER A 76 11.85 -6.10 -2.93
CA SER A 76 12.62 -5.20 -2.06
C SER A 76 13.39 -5.97 -0.98
N PRO A 77 14.38 -5.34 -0.31
CA PRO A 77 14.87 -5.80 0.98
C PRO A 77 13.77 -5.66 2.07
N PRO A 78 13.96 -6.27 3.27
CA PRO A 78 15.12 -7.06 3.68
C PRO A 78 15.21 -8.37 2.90
N TYR A 79 16.43 -8.89 2.82
CA TYR A 79 16.66 -10.23 2.30
C TYR A 79 16.47 -11.25 3.41
N ASP A 80 15.88 -12.40 3.10
CA ASP A 80 15.84 -13.55 3.99
C ASP A 80 17.23 -14.20 4.15
N GLU A 81 17.34 -15.25 4.97
CA GLU A 81 18.61 -15.92 5.29
C GLU A 81 19.29 -16.57 4.08
N VAL A 82 18.57 -16.79 2.97
CA VAL A 82 19.10 -17.38 1.74
C VAL A 82 19.26 -16.34 0.60
N GLY A 83 19.02 -15.06 0.88
CA GLY A 83 19.14 -13.97 -0.09
C GLY A 83 17.88 -13.76 -0.94
N GLY A 84 16.74 -14.34 -0.55
CA GLY A 84 15.43 -14.07 -1.14
C GLY A 84 14.97 -12.66 -0.81
N ARG A 85 14.40 -11.96 -1.79
CA ARG A 85 13.83 -10.61 -1.60
C ARG A 85 12.46 -10.72 -0.96
N GLN A 86 12.07 -9.73 -0.16
CA GLN A 86 10.66 -9.47 0.12
C GLN A 86 9.91 -9.30 -1.20
N CYS A 87 8.81 -10.04 -1.36
CA CYS A 87 7.92 -9.97 -2.52
C CYS A 87 6.53 -9.57 -2.05
N LYS A 88 6.04 -8.43 -2.53
CA LYS A 88 4.69 -7.95 -2.25
C LYS A 88 3.96 -7.54 -3.52
N THR A 89 2.64 -7.52 -3.47
CA THR A 89 1.78 -6.90 -4.47
C THR A 89 0.97 -5.78 -3.83
N LEU A 90 0.93 -4.62 -4.48
CA LEU A 90 0.05 -3.52 -4.09
C LEU A 90 -1.19 -3.53 -4.97
N SER A 91 -2.35 -3.59 -4.32
CA SER A 91 -3.68 -3.83 -4.91
C SER A 91 -4.75 -3.10 -4.10
N LEU A 92 -5.99 -2.99 -4.62
CA LEU A 92 -7.10 -2.41 -3.86
C LEU A 92 -7.50 -3.29 -2.67
N ALA A 93 -7.54 -4.60 -2.89
CA ALA A 93 -7.71 -5.62 -1.87
C ALA A 93 -6.97 -6.91 -2.29
N GLU A 94 -6.92 -7.91 -1.41
CA GLU A 94 -6.29 -9.19 -1.70
C GLU A 94 -6.92 -9.83 -2.96
N GLY A 95 -6.11 -10.03 -4.00
CA GLY A 95 -6.57 -10.57 -5.29
C GLY A 95 -7.43 -9.63 -6.14
N ILE A 96 -7.68 -8.38 -5.71
CA ILE A 96 -8.47 -7.38 -6.44
C ILE A 96 -7.57 -6.15 -6.69
N GLY A 97 -7.17 -5.98 -7.95
CA GLY A 97 -6.28 -4.90 -8.39
C GLY A 97 -7.00 -3.58 -8.64
N PHE A 98 -6.33 -2.71 -9.38
CA PHE A 98 -6.82 -1.43 -9.88
C PHE A 98 -7.44 -1.63 -11.27
N ALA A 99 -8.36 -0.74 -11.64
CA ALA A 99 -8.94 -0.68 -12.98
C ALA A 99 -7.93 -0.17 -14.03
N GLY A 100 -6.84 0.45 -13.59
CA GLY A 100 -5.75 0.96 -14.42
C GLY A 100 -4.68 1.60 -13.55
N VAL A 101 -3.44 1.67 -14.05
CA VAL A 101 -2.32 2.35 -13.38
C VAL A 101 -1.48 3.07 -14.44
N ASP A 102 -1.24 4.37 -14.26
CA ASP A 102 -0.37 5.16 -15.14
C ASP A 102 1.10 5.02 -14.71
N PHE A 103 1.63 3.81 -14.86
CA PHE A 103 2.97 3.46 -14.37
C PHE A 103 4.08 4.27 -15.03
N GLY A 104 3.88 4.69 -16.29
CA GLY A 104 4.82 5.56 -17.01
C GLY A 104 5.03 6.91 -16.32
N GLN A 105 4.03 7.40 -15.57
CA GLN A 105 4.11 8.64 -14.80
C GLN A 105 4.52 8.43 -13.33
N LEU A 106 4.90 7.21 -12.92
CA LEU A 106 5.34 6.92 -11.56
C LEU A 106 6.50 7.85 -11.14
N GLN A 107 6.32 8.54 -10.03
CA GLN A 107 7.35 9.37 -9.41
C GLN A 107 7.90 8.67 -8.17
N ALA A 108 9.18 8.90 -7.89
CA ALA A 108 9.85 8.37 -6.71
C ALA A 108 10.70 9.45 -6.04
N GLY A 109 10.67 9.47 -4.72
CA GLY A 109 11.49 10.30 -3.86
C GLY A 109 12.02 9.50 -2.67
N TYR A 110 12.76 10.19 -1.81
CA TYR A 110 13.27 9.62 -0.58
C TYR A 110 13.02 10.59 0.58
N ASP A 111 12.50 10.05 1.68
CA ASP A 111 12.34 10.74 2.95
C ASP A 111 13.04 9.91 4.05
N PRO A 112 14.04 10.45 4.76
CA PRO A 112 14.75 9.70 5.79
C PRO A 112 13.88 9.20 6.95
N ALA A 113 12.68 9.77 7.16
CA ALA A 113 11.76 9.33 8.20
C ALA A 113 10.96 8.06 7.81
N VAL A 114 10.73 7.82 6.51
CA VAL A 114 9.84 6.74 6.04
C VAL A 114 10.43 5.84 4.94
N GLY A 115 11.53 6.25 4.32
CA GLY A 115 12.20 5.51 3.24
C GLY A 115 11.89 6.04 1.84
N LEU A 116 11.78 5.14 0.87
CA LEU A 116 11.38 5.48 -0.49
C LEU A 116 9.90 5.88 -0.49
N VAL A 117 9.55 6.91 -1.24
CA VAL A 117 8.18 7.40 -1.41
C VAL A 117 7.85 7.34 -2.89
N PHE A 118 6.72 6.73 -3.22
CA PHE A 118 6.24 6.55 -4.58
C PHE A 118 4.88 7.23 -4.75
N ASP A 119 4.65 7.82 -5.92
CA ASP A 119 3.39 8.46 -6.29
C ASP A 119 3.02 8.06 -7.72
N VAL A 120 1.83 7.52 -7.92
CA VAL A 120 1.32 7.07 -9.21
C VAL A 120 -0.19 7.23 -9.27
N SER A 121 -0.73 7.51 -10.46
CA SER A 121 -2.18 7.51 -10.65
C SER A 121 -2.67 6.07 -10.85
N ALA A 122 -3.65 5.64 -10.07
CA ALA A 122 -4.34 4.36 -10.26
C ALA A 122 -5.86 4.57 -10.29
N GLY A 123 -6.59 3.59 -10.80
CA GLY A 123 -8.04 3.67 -11.01
C GLY A 123 -8.81 2.69 -10.15
N GLU A 124 -9.96 3.12 -9.63
CA GLU A 124 -10.97 2.25 -9.03
C GLU A 124 -12.24 2.27 -9.88
N TYR A 125 -12.79 1.10 -10.15
CA TYR A 125 -14.03 0.96 -10.90
C TYR A 125 -15.24 1.08 -9.97
N ASP A 126 -16.09 2.08 -10.21
CA ASP A 126 -17.35 2.24 -9.51
C ASP A 126 -18.45 1.43 -10.24
N THR A 127 -18.94 0.39 -9.57
CA THR A 127 -20.00 -0.48 -10.10
C THR A 127 -21.37 0.19 -10.19
N GLY A 128 -21.63 1.23 -9.40
CA GLY A 128 -22.90 1.96 -9.39
C GLY A 128 -23.02 2.92 -10.57
N SER A 129 -21.92 3.58 -10.94
CA SER A 129 -21.87 4.50 -12.09
C SER A 129 -21.39 3.84 -13.39
N GLY A 130 -20.66 2.72 -13.29
CA GLY A 130 -20.02 2.05 -14.41
C GLY A 130 -18.76 2.78 -14.92
N THR A 131 -18.16 3.65 -14.12
CA THR A 131 -17.01 4.49 -14.51
C THR A 131 -15.78 4.21 -13.66
N THR A 132 -14.59 4.45 -14.23
CA THR A 132 -13.32 4.41 -13.48
C THR A 132 -12.91 5.82 -13.05
N GLY A 133 -12.67 6.01 -11.75
CA GLY A 133 -12.08 7.22 -11.19
C GLY A 133 -10.57 7.04 -10.98
N MET A 134 -9.75 7.91 -11.58
CA MET A 134 -8.30 7.92 -11.36
C MET A 134 -7.95 8.78 -10.13
N GLN A 135 -7.14 8.24 -9.24
CA GLN A 135 -6.70 8.89 -8.01
C GLN A 135 -5.19 8.68 -7.79
N HIS A 136 -4.57 9.57 -7.01
CA HIS A 136 -3.17 9.42 -6.61
C HIS A 136 -3.04 8.32 -5.57
N LEU A 137 -2.37 7.24 -5.94
CA LEU A 137 -1.86 6.23 -5.04
C LEU A 137 -0.47 6.65 -4.57
N ARG A 138 -0.36 6.99 -3.29
CA ARG A 138 0.94 7.18 -2.63
C ARG A 138 1.28 5.95 -1.82
N PHE A 139 2.51 5.48 -1.91
CA PHE A 139 3.00 4.43 -1.01
C PHE A 139 4.47 4.62 -0.64
N THR A 140 4.86 4.08 0.50
CA THR A 140 6.23 4.15 1.02
C THR A 140 6.83 2.77 1.18
N LEU A 141 8.15 2.67 1.09
CA LEU A 141 8.92 1.46 1.38
C LEU A 141 10.12 1.82 2.27
N ASN A 142 10.12 1.30 3.50
CA ASN A 142 11.28 1.33 4.36
C ASN A 142 12.16 0.11 4.08
N GLN A 143 13.28 0.31 3.37
CA GLN A 143 14.17 -0.78 2.95
C GLN A 143 14.86 -1.50 4.12
N ALA A 144 14.97 -0.88 5.29
CA ALA A 144 15.61 -1.49 6.45
C ALA A 144 14.66 -2.45 7.19
N THR A 145 13.36 -2.14 7.22
CA THR A 145 12.36 -2.94 7.94
C THR A 145 11.50 -3.80 7.01
N GLY A 146 11.47 -3.49 5.72
CA GLY A 146 10.55 -4.08 4.74
C GLY A 146 9.15 -3.47 4.77
N GLU A 147 8.90 -2.53 5.68
CA GLU A 147 7.56 -1.97 5.84
C GLU A 147 7.11 -1.21 4.59
N ILE A 148 5.93 -1.57 4.09
CA ILE A 148 5.24 -0.87 3.01
C ILE A 148 3.92 -0.33 3.54
N ARG A 149 3.65 0.94 3.25
CA ARG A 149 2.39 1.59 3.61
C ARG A 149 1.82 2.25 2.37
N ALA A 150 0.57 1.95 2.03
CA ALA A 150 -0.14 2.65 0.97
C ALA A 150 -1.23 3.56 1.53
N PHE A 151 -1.39 4.68 0.85
CA PHE A 151 -2.30 5.76 1.16
C PHE A 151 -3.18 5.95 -0.07
N TRP A 152 -4.28 5.20 -0.10
CA TRP A 152 -5.36 5.35 -1.07
C TRP A 152 -6.47 6.21 -0.44
N PRO A 153 -7.12 7.11 -1.21
CA PRO A 153 -8.18 7.97 -0.68
C PRO A 153 -9.42 7.23 -0.19
#